data_AF-A0A0B7HP87-F1
#
_entry.id   AF-A0A0B7HP87-F1
#
_cell.length_a   1.000
_cell.length_b   1.000
_cell.length_c   1.000
_cell.angle_alpha   90.00
_cell.angle_beta   90.00
_cell.angle_gamma   90.00
#
_symmetry.space_group_name_H-M   'P 1'
#
loop_
_entity.id
_entity.type
_entity.pdbx_description
1 polymer ?
#
loop_
_entity_poly.entity_id
_entity_poly.type
_entity_poly.pdbx_seq_one_letter_code
_entity_poly.pdbx_strand_id
1 'polypeptide(L)'
;MGKATNEIKNILRGKFLVEGKEATKNWTFIAFLFVLGVVMITSSHNADNKVHQIAKLNEEVNELKSQFVDVRSQLQKVKLESSLLNKLKNKGLKQPEKPPQKIKVIIKE
;
A
#
# COMPACT_ATOMS: atom_id res chain seq x y z
N MET A 1 -49.36 28.74 -28.99
CA MET A 1 -48.16 27.87 -28.90
C MET A 1 -46.95 28.65 -29.39
N GLY A 2 -46.09 29.22 -28.53
CA GLY A 2 -44.94 29.98 -29.06
C GLY A 2 -44.02 30.65 -28.04
N LYS A 3 -44.46 30.86 -26.79
CA LYS A 3 -43.61 31.47 -25.76
C LYS A 3 -42.46 30.55 -25.33
N ALA A 4 -42.76 29.29 -24.99
CA ALA A 4 -41.75 28.31 -24.56
C ALA A 4 -40.66 28.07 -25.61
N THR A 5 -41.03 27.98 -26.89
CA THR A 5 -40.10 27.80 -28.01
C THR A 5 -39.18 29.00 -28.21
N ASN A 6 -39.69 30.22 -27.98
CA ASN A 6 -38.90 31.45 -28.07
C ASN A 6 -37.93 31.61 -26.90
N GLU A 7 -38.31 31.20 -25.68
CA GLU A 7 -37.42 31.21 -24.52
C GLU A 7 -36.24 30.24 -24.68
N ILE A 8 -36.52 29.00 -25.11
CA ILE A 8 -35.47 28.01 -25.42
C ILE A 8 -34.56 28.54 -26.53
N LYS A 9 -35.12 29.15 -27.57
CA LYS A 9 -34.36 29.77 -28.67
C LYS A 9 -33.49 30.94 -28.19
N ASN A 10 -33.94 31.72 -27.21
CA ASN A 10 -33.16 32.82 -26.64
C ASN A 10 -31.99 32.32 -25.78
N ILE A 11 -32.20 31.25 -25.00
CA ILE A 11 -31.13 30.59 -24.23
C ILE A 11 -30.09 29.96 -25.19
N LEU A 12 -30.56 29.26 -26.22
CA LEU A 12 -29.69 28.59 -27.19
C LEU A 12 -28.89 29.58 -28.05
N ARG A 13 -29.44 30.77 -28.31
CA ARG A 13 -28.74 31.88 -28.97
C ARG A 13 -27.77 32.64 -28.05
N GLY A 14 -27.62 32.20 -26.79
CA GLY A 14 -26.68 32.80 -25.85
C GLY A 14 -27.07 34.19 -25.40
N LYS A 15 -28.35 34.57 -25.50
CA LYS A 15 -28.84 35.91 -25.11
C LYS A 15 -28.55 36.20 -23.63
N PHE A 16 -28.55 35.15 -22.79
CA PHE A 16 -28.12 35.18 -21.37
C PHE A 16 -26.63 35.55 -21.15
N LEU A 17 -25.77 35.31 -22.14
CA LEU A 17 -24.32 35.56 -22.05
C LEU A 17 -23.91 36.92 -22.61
N VAL A 18 -24.74 37.49 -23.50
CA VAL A 18 -24.39 38.69 -24.28
C VAL A 18 -25.26 39.89 -23.93
N GLU A 19 -26.54 39.70 -23.60
CA GLU A 19 -27.48 40.79 -23.35
C GLU A 19 -27.85 40.88 -21.87
N GLY A 20 -27.38 41.95 -21.21
CA GLY A 20 -27.78 42.33 -19.85
C GLY A 20 -26.62 42.84 -18.99
N LYS A 21 -26.96 43.55 -17.90
CA LYS A 21 -25.99 44.06 -16.92
C LYS A 21 -25.18 42.95 -16.22
N GLU A 22 -25.66 41.69 -16.24
CA GLU A 22 -25.01 40.54 -15.58
C GLU A 22 -24.22 39.62 -16.54
N ALA A 23 -24.07 39.98 -17.81
CA ALA A 23 -23.34 39.18 -18.81
C ALA A 23 -21.91 38.79 -18.36
N THR A 24 -21.21 39.72 -17.70
CA THR A 24 -19.86 39.50 -17.16
C THR A 24 -19.82 38.44 -16.05
N LYS A 25 -20.83 38.41 -15.18
CA LYS A 25 -20.95 37.44 -14.08
C LYS A 25 -21.22 36.01 -14.60
N ASN A 26 -21.99 35.89 -15.68
CA ASN A 26 -22.28 34.62 -16.32
C ASN A 26 -21.03 34.00 -16.97
N TRP A 27 -20.18 34.82 -17.59
CA TRP A 27 -18.87 34.37 -18.11
C TRP A 27 -17.95 33.86 -17.00
N THR A 28 -17.87 34.58 -15.87
CA THR A 28 -17.11 34.14 -14.70
C THR A 28 -17.64 32.81 -14.14
N PHE A 29 -18.96 32.62 -14.12
CA PHE A 29 -19.58 31.37 -13.69
C PHE A 29 -19.26 30.18 -14.60
N ILE A 30 -19.26 30.38 -15.93
CA ILE A 30 -18.87 29.34 -16.89
C ILE A 30 -17.39 28.99 -16.70
N ALA A 31 -16.52 29.98 -16.55
CA ALA A 31 -15.10 29.75 -16.27
C ALA A 31 -14.91 28.98 -14.95
N PHE A 32 -15.69 29.29 -13.92
CA PHE A 32 -15.69 28.54 -12.67
C PHE A 32 -16.07 27.07 -12.86
N LEU A 33 -17.15 26.78 -13.59
CA LEU A 33 -17.56 25.40 -13.89
C LEU A 33 -16.51 24.65 -14.71
N PHE A 34 -15.85 25.32 -15.66
CA PHE A 34 -14.77 24.73 -16.44
C PHE A 34 -13.58 24.36 -15.55
N VAL A 35 -13.13 25.28 -14.69
CA VAL A 35 -12.06 25.02 -13.73
C VAL A 35 -12.43 23.87 -12.80
N LEU A 36 -13.68 23.83 -12.31
CA LEU A 36 -14.17 22.74 -11.47
C LEU A 36 -14.13 21.38 -12.20
N GLY A 37 -14.49 21.36 -13.48
CA GLY A 37 -14.39 20.17 -14.34
C GLY A 37 -12.95 19.69 -14.49
N VAL A 38 -12.01 20.60 -14.74
CA VAL A 38 -10.57 20.29 -14.83
C VAL A 38 -10.04 19.73 -13.49
N VAL A 39 -10.44 20.33 -12.37
CA VAL A 39 -10.07 19.86 -11.02
C VAL A 39 -10.61 18.44 -10.77
N MET A 40 -11.84 18.14 -11.18
CA MET A 40 -12.38 16.79 -11.05
C MET A 40 -11.59 15.77 -11.88
N ILE A 41 -11.33 16.06 -13.15
CA ILE A 41 -10.61 15.13 -14.05
C ILE A 41 -9.21 14.84 -13.51
N THR A 42 -8.49 15.89 -13.10
CA THR A 42 -7.12 15.77 -12.56
C THR A 42 -7.09 15.04 -11.21
N SER A 43 -8.08 15.29 -10.34
CA SER A 43 -8.20 14.60 -9.05
C SER A 43 -8.44 13.10 -9.23
N SER A 44 -9.35 12.72 -10.14
CA SER A 44 -9.64 11.31 -10.43
C SER A 44 -8.42 10.58 -10.96
N HIS A 45 -7.69 11.17 -11.93
CA HIS A 45 -6.51 10.52 -12.47
C HIS A 45 -5.38 10.35 -11.43
N ASN A 46 -5.22 11.31 -10.53
CA ASN A 46 -4.29 11.20 -9.42
C ASN A 46 -4.68 10.11 -8.42
N ALA A 47 -5.98 9.87 -8.21
CA ALA A 47 -6.46 8.78 -7.38
C ALA A 47 -6.12 7.41 -8.00
N ASP A 48 -6.36 7.25 -9.30
CA ASP A 48 -6.07 6.00 -10.03
C ASP A 48 -4.58 5.63 -9.97
N ASN A 49 -3.71 6.62 -10.20
CA ASN A 49 -2.26 6.44 -10.13
C ASN A 49 -1.80 6.03 -8.72
N LYS A 50 -2.39 6.62 -7.67
CA LYS A 50 -2.09 6.24 -6.29
C LYS A 50 -2.53 4.81 -5.97
N VAL A 51 -3.71 4.39 -6.45
CA VAL A 51 -4.20 3.04 -6.25
C VAL A 51 -3.27 2.00 -6.89
N HIS A 52 -2.79 2.25 -8.11
CA HIS A 52 -1.79 1.40 -8.75
C HIS A 52 -0.47 1.32 -7.96
N GLN A 53 0.01 2.46 -7.46
CA GLN A 53 1.23 2.48 -6.62
C GLN A 53 1.03 1.69 -5.33
N ILE A 54 -0.13 1.82 -4.67
CA ILE A 54 -0.46 1.07 -3.45
C ILE A 54 -0.48 -0.43 -3.74
N ALA A 55 -1.08 -0.86 -4.85
CA ALA A 55 -1.12 -2.27 -5.25
C ALA A 55 0.29 -2.84 -5.42
N LYS A 56 1.16 -2.13 -6.17
CA LYS A 56 2.55 -2.53 -6.36
C LYS A 56 3.32 -2.63 -5.04
N LEU A 57 3.18 -1.62 -4.17
CA LEU A 57 3.88 -1.59 -2.90
C LEU A 57 3.40 -2.71 -1.94
N ASN A 58 2.12 -3.05 -1.99
CA ASN A 58 1.57 -4.16 -1.21
C ASN A 58 2.10 -5.51 -1.68
N GLU A 59 2.28 -5.69 -2.99
CA GLU A 59 2.90 -6.88 -3.56
C GLU A 59 4.36 -7.03 -3.09
N GLU A 60 5.15 -5.95 -3.13
CA GLU A 60 6.52 -5.94 -2.58
C GLU A 60 6.55 -6.31 -1.08
N VAL A 61 5.62 -5.75 -0.28
CA VAL A 61 5.52 -6.09 1.14
C VAL A 61 5.18 -7.56 1.36
N ASN A 62 4.29 -8.13 0.56
CA ASN A 62 3.92 -9.55 0.66
C ASN A 62 5.08 -10.46 0.25
N GLU A 63 5.82 -10.09 -0.79
CA GLU A 63 7.03 -10.81 -1.20
C GLU A 63 8.06 -10.83 -0.06
N LEU A 64 8.38 -9.67 0.53
CA LEU A 64 9.33 -9.58 1.64
C LEU A 64 8.87 -10.38 2.86
N LYS A 65 7.58 -10.36 3.19
CA LYS A 65 7.02 -11.19 4.27
C LYS A 65 7.18 -12.67 3.99
N SER A 66 6.95 -13.11 2.75
CA SER A 66 7.15 -14.49 2.34
C SER A 66 8.61 -14.91 2.52
N GLN A 67 9.55 -14.10 2.01
CA GLN A 67 10.99 -14.33 2.17
C GLN A 67 11.40 -14.41 3.65
N PHE A 68 10.87 -13.53 4.49
CA PHE A 68 11.15 -13.54 5.93
C PHE A 68 10.69 -14.85 6.59
N VAL A 69 9.48 -15.32 6.27
CA VAL A 69 8.94 -16.58 6.81
C VAL A 69 9.79 -17.77 6.37
N ASP A 70 10.21 -17.81 5.10
CA ASP A 70 11.08 -18.86 4.56
C ASP A 70 12.44 -18.89 5.26
N VAL A 71 13.11 -17.74 5.36
CA VAL A 71 14.40 -17.62 6.05
C VAL A 71 14.28 -18.01 7.53
N ARG A 72 13.21 -17.56 8.20
CA ARG A 72 12.95 -17.93 9.60
C ARG A 72 12.78 -19.44 9.76
N SER A 73 12.04 -20.09 8.84
CA SER A 73 11.85 -21.54 8.83
C SER A 73 13.18 -22.27 8.64
N GLN A 74 14.02 -21.82 7.71
CA GLN A 74 15.36 -22.38 7.50
C GLN A 74 16.24 -22.25 8.75
N LEU A 75 16.25 -21.07 9.40
CA LEU A 75 17.00 -20.86 10.64
C LEU A 75 16.53 -21.77 11.77
N GLN A 76 15.22 -21.98 11.92
CA GLN A 76 14.69 -22.93 12.90
C GLN A 76 15.16 -24.36 12.63
N LYS A 77 15.15 -24.80 11.36
CA LYS A 77 15.65 -26.12 10.97
C LYS A 77 17.13 -26.32 11.31
N VAL A 78 17.95 -25.27 11.18
CA VAL A 78 19.37 -25.30 11.54
C VAL A 78 19.58 -25.29 13.07
N LYS A 79 18.72 -24.60 13.82
CA LYS A 79 18.79 -24.56 15.30
C LYS A 79 18.34 -25.86 15.98
N LEU A 80 17.66 -26.76 15.27
CA LEU A 80 17.26 -28.06 15.82
C LEU A 80 18.48 -28.82 16.33
N GLU A 81 18.37 -29.32 17.56
CA GLU A 81 19.40 -30.12 18.21
C GLU A 81 19.74 -31.36 17.38
N SER A 82 18.74 -32.02 16.77
CA SER A 82 18.94 -33.14 15.86
C SER A 82 19.79 -32.77 14.62
N SER A 83 19.57 -31.58 14.04
CA SER A 83 20.37 -31.07 12.91
C SER A 83 21.81 -30.78 13.34
N LEU A 84 22.01 -30.22 14.54
CA LEU A 84 23.33 -29.99 15.11
C LEU A 84 24.06 -31.30 15.40
N LEU A 85 23.40 -32.26 16.07
CA LEU A 85 23.94 -33.58 16.38
C LEU A 85 24.33 -34.34 15.11
N ASN A 86 23.51 -34.31 14.06
CA ASN A 86 23.85 -34.91 12.77
C ASN A 86 25.11 -34.29 12.13
N LYS A 87 25.25 -32.96 12.17
CA LYS A 87 26.47 -32.28 11.67
C LYS A 87 27.71 -32.59 12.52
N LEU A 88 27.54 -32.67 13.84
CA LEU A 88 28.62 -32.91 14.80
C LEU A 88 29.07 -34.38 14.82
N LYS A 89 28.19 -35.31 14.47
CA LYS A 89 28.49 -36.75 14.32
C LYS A 89 29.59 -37.00 13.29
N ASN A 90 29.58 -36.27 12.17
CA ASN A 90 30.63 -36.32 11.15
C ASN A 90 31.99 -35.79 11.65
N LYS A 91 32.00 -34.99 12.72
CA LYS A 91 33.22 -34.46 13.37
C LYS A 91 33.65 -35.32 14.57
N GLY A 92 33.00 -36.46 14.82
CA GLY A 92 33.34 -37.39 15.92
C GLY A 92 32.84 -36.96 17.31
N LEU A 93 32.07 -35.87 17.40
CA LEU A 93 31.52 -35.38 18.66
C LEU A 93 30.20 -36.11 18.96
N LYS A 94 30.08 -36.65 20.17
CA LYS A 94 28.90 -37.41 20.64
C LYS A 94 28.26 -36.71 21.83
N GLN A 95 26.95 -36.86 21.94
CA GLN A 95 26.21 -36.40 23.09
C GLN A 95 26.53 -37.32 24.30
N PRO A 96 26.85 -36.78 25.47
CA PRO A 96 27.08 -37.60 26.66
C PRO A 96 25.76 -38.23 27.11
N GLU A 97 25.73 -39.57 27.27
CA GLU A 97 24.55 -40.30 27.78
C GLU A 97 24.25 -39.97 29.25
N LYS A 98 25.26 -39.52 30.00
CA LYS A 98 25.14 -39.21 31.43
C LYS A 98 25.46 -37.74 31.67
N PRO A 99 24.63 -37.02 32.45
CA PRO A 99 24.91 -35.64 32.79
C PRO A 99 26.21 -35.53 33.60
N PRO A 100 26.95 -34.40 33.47
CA PRO A 100 28.19 -34.20 34.21
C PRO A 100 27.92 -34.10 35.72
N GLN A 101 28.71 -34.81 36.51
CA GLN A 101 28.60 -34.77 37.97
C GLN A 101 29.43 -33.61 38.54
N LYS A 102 28.83 -32.80 39.40
CA LYS A 102 29.55 -31.74 40.13
C LYS A 102 30.31 -32.35 41.30
N ILE A 103 31.62 -32.45 41.19
CA ILE A 103 32.49 -32.86 42.30
C ILE A 103 32.58 -31.67 43.28
N LYS A 104 32.01 -31.82 44.48
CA LYS A 104 32.27 -30.92 45.60
C LYS A 104 33.29 -31.59 46.51
N VAL A 105 34.50 -31.02 46.59
CA VAL A 105 35.53 -31.49 47.51
C VAL A 105 35.16 -31.02 48.90
N ILE A 106 34.92 -31.95 49.82
CA ILE A 106 34.75 -31.66 51.25
C ILE A 106 36.10 -31.98 51.88
N ILE A 107 36.86 -30.95 52.23
CA ILE A 107 38.10 -31.09 52.99
C ILE A 107 37.65 -31.24 54.45
N LYS A 108 37.93 -32.39 55.07
CA LYS A 108 37.80 -32.57 56.52
C LYS A 108 39.14 -32.18 57.15
N GLU A 109 39.08 -31.25 58.10
CA GLU A 109 40.15 -30.98 59.07
C GLU A 109 40.38 -32.18 60.01
#